data_AF-A0A6L4ZGZ8-F1
#
_entry.id   AF-A0A6L4ZGZ8-F1
#
_cell.length_a   1.000
_cell.length_b   1.000
_cell.length_c   1.000
_cell.angle_alpha   90.00
_cell.angle_beta   90.00
_cell.angle_gamma   90.00
#
_symmetry.space_group_name_H-M   'P 1'
#
loop_
_entity.id
_entity.type
_entity.pdbx_description
1 polymer ?
#
loop_
_entity_poly.entity_id
_entity_poly.type
_entity_poly.pdbx_seq_one_letter_code
_entity_poly.pdbx_strand_id
1 'polypeptide(L)'
;MSIECKDDGLNFQLGQIKGERIKTDQKYQGVRVNAKAFLDSAIIHLQIDVGFGDIITPNVEELDFPTLLSLPSPRLLVYHKETVIAEKFHAMVLLGLTNTRMKDFYDVWILTTTQEFQGKIILTAIKRTFEKRASVELTNQTPIALTEEFYNDS
;
A
#
# COMPACT_ATOMS: atom_id res chain seq x y z
N MET A 1 10.24 -20.97 11.54
CA MET A 1 8.98 -21.04 12.30
C MET A 1 7.88 -21.20 11.27
N SER A 2 7.08 -22.27 11.34
CA SER A 2 5.93 -22.49 10.47
C SER A 2 4.65 -22.26 11.27
N ILE A 3 3.62 -21.71 10.63
CA ILE A 3 2.30 -21.53 11.24
C ILE A 3 1.45 -22.72 10.80
N GLU A 4 0.76 -23.35 11.74
CA GLU A 4 -0.16 -24.45 11.44
C GLU A 4 -1.40 -23.88 10.71
N CYS A 5 -1.72 -24.46 9.55
CA CYS A 5 -2.86 -24.06 8.73
C CYS A 5 -3.67 -25.30 8.38
N LYS A 6 -5.00 -25.17 8.25
CA LYS A 6 -5.82 -26.23 7.67
C LYS A 6 -5.41 -26.43 6.21
N ASP A 7 -5.46 -27.67 5.74
CA ASP A 7 -5.19 -27.97 4.33
C ASP A 7 -6.22 -27.25 3.45
N ASP A 8 -5.73 -26.27 2.71
CA ASP A 8 -6.47 -25.44 1.77
C ASP A 8 -6.16 -25.82 0.31
N GLY A 9 -5.39 -26.89 0.10
CA GLY A 9 -4.92 -27.36 -1.21
C GLY A 9 -3.77 -26.57 -1.80
N LEU A 10 -3.29 -25.50 -1.14
CA LEU A 10 -2.19 -24.68 -1.64
C LEU A 10 -0.83 -25.29 -1.26
N ASN A 11 -0.03 -25.56 -2.28
CA ASN A 11 1.33 -26.04 -2.12
C ASN A 11 2.33 -24.96 -2.56
N PHE A 12 3.09 -24.43 -1.62
CA PHE A 12 4.09 -23.40 -1.88
C PHE A 12 5.45 -24.02 -2.25
N GLN A 13 6.05 -23.54 -3.34
CA GLN A 13 7.40 -23.96 -3.74
C GLN A 13 8.47 -23.19 -2.96
N LEU A 14 8.64 -23.54 -1.68
CA LEU A 14 9.51 -22.80 -0.75
C LEU A 14 10.95 -22.65 -1.25
N GLY A 15 11.49 -23.67 -1.93
CA GLY A 15 12.86 -23.66 -2.47
C GLY A 15 13.09 -22.70 -3.64
N GLN A 16 12.03 -22.08 -4.19
CA GLN A 16 12.12 -21.09 -5.27
C GLN A 16 11.74 -19.67 -4.84
N ILE A 17 11.48 -19.44 -3.55
CA ILE A 17 11.20 -18.10 -3.04
C ILE A 17 12.47 -17.26 -3.15
N LYS A 18 12.38 -16.15 -3.88
CA LYS A 18 13.50 -15.21 -4.06
C LYS A 18 13.03 -13.80 -3.69
N GLY A 19 13.86 -13.12 -2.91
CA GLY A 19 13.72 -11.70 -2.61
C GLY A 19 14.66 -10.88 -3.47
N GLU A 20 14.14 -9.85 -4.12
CA GLU A 20 14.91 -8.89 -4.92
C GLU A 20 14.68 -7.48 -4.37
N ARG A 21 15.74 -6.66 -4.40
CA ARG A 21 15.60 -5.26 -3.97
C ARG A 21 14.76 -4.50 -4.99
N ILE A 22 13.76 -3.77 -4.52
CA ILE A 22 12.99 -2.85 -5.36
C ILE A 22 13.89 -1.65 -5.65
N LYS A 23 14.29 -1.49 -6.92
CA LYS A 23 15.09 -0.35 -7.36
C LYS A 23 14.18 0.87 -7.43
N THR A 24 14.31 1.77 -6.46
CA THR A 24 13.59 3.05 -6.42
C THR A 24 14.55 4.11 -5.88
N ASP A 25 14.44 5.35 -6.37
CA ASP A 25 15.30 6.48 -5.97
C ASP A 25 15.05 6.99 -4.53
N GLN A 26 14.40 6.19 -3.68
CA GLN A 26 14.11 6.54 -2.29
C GLN A 26 15.14 5.97 -1.31
N LYS A 27 15.27 6.66 -0.18
CA LYS A 27 16.25 6.39 0.90
C LYS A 27 16.08 5.02 1.60
N TYR A 28 14.94 4.36 1.41
CA TYR A 28 14.65 3.02 1.96
C TYR A 28 14.30 2.06 0.83
N GLN A 29 15.12 1.02 0.65
CA GLN A 29 14.94 0.02 -0.40
C GLN A 29 14.00 -1.07 0.10
N GLY A 30 12.82 -1.18 -0.51
CA GLY A 30 11.91 -2.30 -0.28
C GLY A 30 12.46 -3.62 -0.83
N VAL A 31 11.86 -4.73 -0.43
CA VAL A 31 12.15 -6.07 -0.95
C VAL A 31 10.90 -6.63 -1.61
N ARG A 32 11.01 -7.05 -2.87
CA ARG A 32 9.99 -7.80 -3.58
C ARG A 32 10.30 -9.28 -3.46
N VAL A 33 9.39 -10.04 -2.88
CA VAL A 33 9.47 -11.49 -2.77
C VAL A 33 8.52 -12.10 -3.79
N ASN A 34 9.06 -12.95 -4.67
CA ASN A 34 8.26 -13.75 -5.58
C ASN A 34 8.16 -15.18 -5.05
N ALA A 35 6.95 -15.70 -4.98
CA ALA A 35 6.65 -17.07 -4.60
C ALA A 35 5.74 -17.71 -5.64
N LYS A 36 5.87 -19.03 -5.78
CA LYS A 36 5.00 -19.84 -6.64
C LYS A 36 4.22 -20.79 -5.77
N ALA A 37 2.91 -20.81 -5.94
CA ALA A 37 2.01 -21.76 -5.31
C ALA A 37 1.29 -22.57 -6.37
N PHE A 38 0.86 -23.77 -5.99
CA PHE A 38 0.10 -24.67 -6.83
C PHE A 38 -1.22 -25.01 -6.13
N LEU A 39 -2.30 -24.99 -6.88
CA LEU A 39 -3.61 -25.51 -6.48
C LEU A 39 -4.01 -26.55 -7.53
N ASP A 40 -3.83 -27.82 -7.20
CA ASP A 40 -3.86 -28.91 -8.17
C ASP A 40 -2.95 -28.61 -9.39
N SER A 41 -3.50 -28.53 -10.60
CA SER A 41 -2.77 -28.22 -11.83
C SER A 41 -2.59 -26.70 -12.08
N ALA A 42 -3.28 -25.86 -11.31
CA ALA A 42 -3.20 -24.41 -11.45
C ALA A 42 -1.92 -23.85 -10.82
N ILE A 43 -1.27 -22.93 -11.54
CA ILE A 43 -0.08 -22.21 -11.08
C ILE A 43 -0.48 -20.81 -10.63
N ILE A 44 -0.14 -20.46 -9.40
CA ILE A 44 -0.39 -19.14 -8.82
C ILE A 44 0.95 -18.45 -8.57
N HIS A 45 1.14 -17.29 -9.20
CA HIS A 45 2.29 -16.43 -8.96
C HIS A 45 1.94 -15.39 -7.89
N LEU A 46 2.63 -15.45 -6.76
CA LEU A 46 2.46 -14.53 -5.65
C LEU A 46 3.64 -13.55 -5.60
N GLN A 47 3.34 -12.26 -5.59
CA GLN A 47 4.32 -11.19 -5.39
C GLN A 47 4.00 -10.47 -4.08
N ILE A 48 5.00 -10.36 -3.20
CA ILE A 48 4.89 -9.69 -1.91
C ILE A 48 5.91 -8.56 -1.88
N ASP A 49 5.43 -7.32 -1.78
CA ASP A 49 6.29 -6.14 -1.66
C ASP A 49 6.39 -5.71 -0.20
N VAL A 50 7.60 -5.67 0.32
CA VAL A 50 7.92 -5.27 1.69
C VAL A 50 8.58 -3.91 1.66
N GLY A 51 7.84 -2.89 2.08
CA GLY A 51 8.36 -1.53 2.30
C GLY A 51 8.99 -1.38 3.69
N PHE A 52 10.01 -0.53 3.81
CA PHE A 52 10.66 -0.23 5.08
C PHE A 52 10.71 1.27 5.31
N GLY A 53 10.68 1.67 6.58
CA GLY A 53 11.00 3.03 6.99
C GLY A 53 9.87 4.05 6.88
N ASP A 54 8.68 3.66 6.45
CA ASP A 54 7.50 4.53 6.49
C ASP A 54 6.91 4.65 7.90
N ILE A 55 6.15 5.71 8.11
CA ILE A 55 5.44 5.98 9.37
C ILE A 55 3.97 5.63 9.21
N ILE A 56 3.44 4.89 10.17
CA ILE A 56 2.04 4.48 10.20
C ILE A 56 1.32 5.38 11.20
N THR A 57 0.21 5.99 10.79
CA THR A 57 -0.59 6.88 11.63
C THR A 57 -2.08 6.83 11.24
N PRO A 58 -2.98 6.42 12.15
CA PRO A 58 -2.72 5.88 13.51
C PRO A 58 -1.98 4.53 13.46
N ASN A 59 -1.62 3.97 14.62
CA ASN A 59 -0.91 2.68 14.67
C ASN A 59 -1.74 1.56 14.03
N VAL A 60 -1.10 0.50 13.54
CA VAL A 60 -1.79 -0.64 12.89
C VAL A 60 -2.92 -1.21 13.74
N GLU A 61 -3.97 -1.68 13.08
CA GLU A 61 -5.07 -2.42 13.69
C GLU A 61 -5.03 -3.89 13.28
N GLU A 62 -5.49 -4.78 14.17
CA GLU A 62 -5.75 -6.18 13.81
C GLU A 62 -7.18 -6.29 13.27
N LEU A 63 -7.34 -6.97 12.13
CA LEU A 63 -8.65 -7.35 11.62
C LEU A 63 -8.69 -8.79 11.16
N ASP A 64 -9.88 -9.38 11.27
CA ASP A 64 -10.21 -10.67 10.65
C ASP A 64 -10.53 -10.43 9.17
N PHE A 65 -9.72 -10.98 8.27
CA PHE A 65 -9.93 -10.81 6.83
C PHE A 65 -11.05 -11.74 6.34
N PRO A 66 -11.96 -11.25 5.47
CA PRO A 66 -13.04 -12.07 4.96
C PRO A 66 -12.50 -13.22 4.10
N THR A 67 -13.01 -14.43 4.33
CA THR A 67 -12.65 -15.62 3.56
C THR A 67 -13.70 -15.90 2.50
N LEU A 68 -13.24 -16.32 1.32
CA LEU A 68 -14.13 -16.79 0.25
C LEU A 68 -14.65 -18.21 0.53
N LEU A 69 -13.82 -19.03 1.18
CA LEU A 69 -14.13 -20.40 1.58
C LEU A 69 -14.54 -20.42 3.06
N SER A 70 -15.24 -21.48 3.49
CA SER A 70 -15.61 -21.74 4.89
C SER A 70 -14.40 -22.17 5.76
N LEU A 71 -13.27 -21.48 5.59
CA LEU A 71 -12.04 -21.63 6.36
C LEU A 71 -11.96 -20.53 7.44
N PRO A 72 -11.17 -20.72 8.51
CA PRO A 72 -10.98 -19.68 9.52
C PRO A 72 -10.45 -18.38 8.92
N SER A 73 -11.02 -17.24 9.33
CA SER A 73 -10.51 -15.92 8.92
C SER A 73 -9.09 -15.70 9.43
N PRO A 74 -8.14 -15.30 8.56
CA PRO A 74 -6.81 -14.93 9.02
C PRO A 74 -6.87 -13.57 9.71
N ARG A 75 -6.10 -13.44 10.79
CA ARG A 75 -5.88 -12.17 11.50
C ARG A 75 -4.70 -11.44 10.91
N LEU A 76 -4.94 -10.23 10.43
CA LEU A 76 -3.94 -9.41 9.77
C LEU A 76 -3.76 -8.10 10.50
N LEU A 77 -2.50 -7.67 10.65
CA LEU A 77 -2.18 -6.29 10.94
C LEU A 77 -2.35 -5.48 9.66
N VAL A 78 -3.21 -4.47 9.70
CA VAL A 78 -3.49 -3.61 8.55
C VAL A 78 -3.21 -2.15 8.86
N TYR A 79 -2.95 -1.40 7.79
CA TYR A 79 -2.81 0.03 7.87
C TYR A 79 -4.20 0.66 7.88
N HIS A 80 -4.36 1.69 8.71
CA HIS A 80 -5.53 2.54 8.64
C HIS A 80 -5.58 3.26 7.28
N LYS A 81 -6.81 3.46 6.78
CA LYS A 81 -7.08 4.19 5.54
C LYS A 81 -6.46 5.60 5.53
N GLU A 82 -6.34 6.25 6.69
CA GLU A 82 -5.68 7.55 6.82
C GLU A 82 -4.19 7.49 6.44
N THR A 83 -3.47 6.43 6.82
CA THR A 83 -2.08 6.21 6.37
C THR A 83 -2.03 5.95 4.86
N VAL A 84 -2.92 5.11 4.35
CA VAL A 84 -2.99 4.80 2.91
C VAL A 84 -3.23 6.06 2.08
N ILE A 85 -4.18 6.90 2.49
CA ILE A 85 -4.47 8.17 1.81
C ILE A 85 -3.26 9.12 1.94
N ALA A 86 -2.65 9.23 3.11
CA ALA A 86 -1.49 10.11 3.32
C ALA A 86 -0.30 9.74 2.42
N GLU A 87 0.00 8.45 2.28
CA GLU A 87 1.09 7.98 1.41
C GLU A 87 0.81 8.23 -0.07
N LYS A 88 -0.42 7.97 -0.52
CA LYS A 88 -0.85 8.23 -1.92
C LYS A 88 -0.87 9.72 -2.22
N PHE A 89 -1.37 10.53 -1.30
CA PHE A 89 -1.36 11.99 -1.43
C PHE A 89 0.08 12.52 -1.51
N HIS A 90 0.99 12.05 -0.64
CA HIS A 90 2.40 12.39 -0.74
C HIS A 90 2.98 12.05 -2.13
N ALA A 91 2.66 10.88 -2.68
CA ALA A 91 3.10 10.51 -4.02
C ALA A 91 2.54 11.45 -5.11
N MET A 92 1.28 11.87 -5.01
CA MET A 92 0.67 12.85 -5.92
C MET A 92 1.41 14.19 -5.89
N VAL A 93 1.74 14.69 -4.69
CA VAL A 93 2.49 15.95 -4.53
C VAL A 93 3.92 15.81 -5.06
N LEU A 94 4.62 14.72 -4.70
CA LEU A 94 6.01 14.50 -5.08
C LEU A 94 6.20 14.37 -6.59
N LEU A 95 5.30 13.68 -7.29
CA LEU A 95 5.45 13.37 -8.71
C LEU A 95 4.93 14.47 -9.62
N GLY A 96 3.94 15.25 -9.18
CA GLY A 96 3.36 16.35 -9.96
C GLY A 96 2.93 15.91 -11.36
N LEU A 97 3.36 16.64 -12.39
CA LEU A 97 3.06 16.36 -13.81
C LEU A 97 3.61 15.00 -14.30
N THR A 98 4.66 14.47 -13.66
CA THR A 98 5.24 13.18 -14.06
C THR A 98 4.50 11.98 -13.48
N ASN A 99 3.39 12.21 -12.79
CA ASN A 99 2.66 11.16 -12.08
C ASN A 99 1.91 10.23 -13.03
N THR A 100 2.41 9.00 -13.19
CA THR A 100 1.75 7.95 -13.97
C THR A 100 0.90 6.99 -13.10
N ARG A 101 0.85 7.20 -11.79
CA ARG A 101 0.14 6.32 -10.83
C ARG A 101 -1.36 6.65 -10.75
N MET A 102 -2.06 6.58 -11.88
CA MET A 102 -3.49 6.94 -11.97
C MET A 102 -4.39 6.17 -10.98
N LYS A 103 -4.02 4.93 -10.65
CA LYS A 103 -4.72 4.13 -9.64
C LYS A 103 -4.73 4.79 -8.26
N ASP A 104 -3.69 5.54 -7.87
CA ASP A 104 -3.64 6.19 -6.56
C ASP A 104 -4.75 7.25 -6.41
N PHE A 105 -5.10 7.95 -7.49
CA PHE A 105 -6.23 8.89 -7.50
C PHE A 105 -7.56 8.18 -7.28
N TYR A 106 -7.76 7.05 -7.98
CA TYR A 106 -8.95 6.23 -7.81
C TYR A 106 -9.05 5.67 -6.39
N ASP A 107 -7.94 5.18 -5.83
CA ASP A 107 -7.90 4.64 -4.47
C ASP A 107 -8.22 5.73 -3.43
N VAL A 108 -7.70 6.95 -3.58
CA VAL A 108 -8.07 8.07 -2.70
C VAL A 108 -9.54 8.45 -2.87
N TRP A 109 -10.03 8.54 -4.10
CA TRP A 109 -11.44 8.85 -4.38
C TRP A 109 -12.39 7.81 -3.78
N ILE A 110 -12.15 6.51 -3.97
CA ILE A 110 -13.01 5.47 -3.42
C ILE A 110 -12.95 5.44 -1.89
N LEU A 111 -11.77 5.59 -1.28
CA LEU A 111 -11.63 5.61 0.18
C LEU A 111 -12.36 6.83 0.78
N THR A 112 -12.25 7.99 0.16
CA THR A 112 -12.87 9.22 0.67
C THR A 112 -14.38 9.30 0.44
N THR A 113 -14.92 8.55 -0.52
CA THR A 113 -16.36 8.53 -0.82
C THR A 113 -17.11 7.38 -0.15
N THR A 114 -16.43 6.27 0.16
CA THR A 114 -17.07 5.08 0.74
C THR A 114 -16.80 4.89 2.23
N GLN A 115 -15.81 5.59 2.79
CA GLN A 115 -15.40 5.41 4.19
C GLN A 115 -15.52 6.72 4.95
N GLU A 116 -15.98 6.65 6.20
CA GLU A 116 -15.95 7.79 7.11
C GLU A 116 -14.57 7.94 7.75
N PHE A 117 -14.07 9.18 7.86
CA PHE A 117 -12.80 9.47 8.52
C PHE A 117 -12.91 10.75 9.35
N GLN A 118 -12.08 10.83 10.40
CA GLN A 118 -11.99 12.04 11.20
C GLN A 118 -10.95 12.97 10.57
N GLY A 119 -11.38 14.18 10.19
CA GLY A 119 -10.50 15.19 9.56
C GLY A 119 -9.21 15.47 10.33
N LYS A 120 -9.24 15.39 11.66
CA LYS A 120 -8.04 15.56 12.50
C LYS A 120 -7.03 14.42 12.31
N ILE A 121 -7.48 13.17 12.22
CA ILE A 121 -6.61 11.99 12.13
C ILE A 121 -5.92 11.96 10.76
N ILE A 122 -6.68 12.15 9.68
CA ILE A 122 -6.12 12.18 8.32
C ILE A 122 -5.11 13.33 8.16
N LEU A 123 -5.39 14.51 8.74
CA LEU A 123 -4.45 15.63 8.73
C LEU A 123 -3.15 15.28 9.46
N THR A 124 -3.24 14.60 10.61
CA THR A 124 -2.05 14.13 11.33
C THR A 124 -1.27 13.09 10.53
N ALA A 125 -1.95 12.14 9.87
CA ALA A 125 -1.31 11.13 9.04
C ALA A 125 -0.55 11.77 7.85
N ILE A 126 -1.17 12.74 7.16
CA ILE A 126 -0.56 13.50 6.08
C ILE A 126 0.70 14.22 6.58
N LYS A 127 0.60 15.02 7.64
CA LYS A 127 1.74 15.77 8.20
C LYS A 127 2.91 14.87 8.55
N ARG A 128 2.65 13.79 9.30
CA ARG A 128 3.70 12.85 9.72
C ARG A 128 4.34 12.13 8.54
N THR A 129 3.56 11.79 7.51
CA THR A 129 4.09 11.15 6.29
C THR A 129 5.05 12.09 5.56
N PHE A 130 4.68 13.35 5.37
CA PHE A 130 5.54 14.35 4.74
C PHE A 130 6.80 14.63 5.57
N GLU A 131 6.66 14.77 6.89
CA GLU A 131 7.80 14.94 7.81
C GLU A 131 8.76 13.74 7.76
N LYS A 132 8.22 12.52 7.71
CA LYS A 132 9.03 11.29 7.69
C LYS A 132 9.79 11.10 6.38
N ARG A 133 9.12 11.35 5.25
CA ARG A 133 9.70 11.15 3.92
C ARG A 133 10.63 12.30 3.52
N ALA A 134 10.32 13.54 3.96
CA ALA A 134 11.15 14.73 3.80
C ALA A 134 11.65 14.97 2.36
N SER A 135 10.90 14.52 1.36
CA SER A 135 11.25 14.63 -0.07
C SER A 135 10.53 15.78 -0.78
N VAL A 136 9.42 16.26 -0.22
CA VAL A 136 8.67 17.41 -0.71
C VAL A 136 7.99 18.11 0.47
N GLU A 137 7.83 19.43 0.39
CA GLU A 137 7.16 20.22 1.43
C GLU A 137 5.63 20.12 1.30
N LEU A 138 4.95 20.05 2.45
CA LEU A 138 3.49 20.18 2.51
C LEU A 138 3.13 21.67 2.54
N THR A 139 2.50 22.18 1.48
CA THR A 139 2.08 23.58 1.38
C THR A 139 0.55 23.69 1.50
N ASN A 140 0.05 24.94 1.62
CA ASN A 140 -1.39 25.23 1.59
C ASN A 140 -1.93 25.41 0.15
N GLN A 141 -1.11 25.18 -0.87
CA GLN A 141 -1.53 25.26 -2.27
C GLN A 141 -2.09 23.93 -2.74
N THR A 142 -3.03 23.98 -3.69
CA THR A 142 -3.50 22.77 -4.36
C THR A 142 -2.33 22.13 -5.12
N PRO A 143 -2.01 20.84 -4.89
CA PRO A 143 -0.97 20.16 -5.64
C PRO A 143 -1.27 20.16 -7.14
N ILE A 144 -0.25 20.36 -7.98
CA ILE A 144 -0.40 20.38 -9.45
C ILE A 144 -1.15 19.15 -9.96
N ALA A 145 -0.87 17.98 -9.39
CA ALA A 145 -1.55 16.70 -9.68
C ALA A 145 -3.08 16.73 -9.51
N LEU A 146 -3.63 17.74 -8.84
CA LEU A 146 -5.07 17.95 -8.59
C LEU A 146 -5.59 19.24 -9.25
N THR A 147 -4.88 19.76 -10.25
CA THR A 147 -5.26 20.96 -11.01
C THR A 147 -5.52 20.63 -12.47
N GLU A 148 -6.10 21.59 -13.20
CA GLU A 148 -6.35 21.44 -14.64
C GLU A 148 -5.07 21.21 -15.45
N GLU A 149 -3.96 21.76 -14.99
CA GLU A 149 -2.65 21.58 -15.62
C GLU A 149 -2.30 20.09 -15.74
N PHE A 150 -2.62 19.28 -14.73
CA PHE A 150 -2.30 17.85 -14.74
C PHE A 150 -3.16 17.02 -15.69
N TYR A 151 -4.47 17.28 -15.76
CA TYR A 151 -5.36 16.47 -16.62
C TYR A 151 -5.53 17.01 -18.04
N ASN A 152 -5.04 18.23 -18.31
CA ASN A 152 -4.92 18.77 -19.66
C ASN A 152 -3.51 18.60 -20.25
N ASP A 153 -2.53 18.14 -19.47
CA ASP A 153 -1.19 17.76 -19.96
C ASP A 153 -1.36 16.60 -20.96
N SER A 154 -1.23 16.92 -22.25
CA SER A 154 -1.45 16.02 -23.39
C SER A 154 -0.12 15.63 -24.02
#